data_AF-F4MI25-F1
#
_entry.id   AF-F4MI25-F1
#
_cell.length_a   1.000
_cell.length_b   1.000
_cell.length_c   1.000
_cell.angle_alpha   90.00
_cell.angle_beta   90.00
_cell.angle_gamma   90.00
#
_symmetry.space_group_name_H-M   'P 1'
#
loop_
_entity.id
_entity.type
_entity.pdbx_description
1 polymer ?
#
loop_
_entity_poly.entity_id
_entity_poly.type
_entity_poly.pdbx_seq_one_letter_code
_entity_poly.pdbx_strand_id
1 'polypeptide(L)'
;YGRVSARMPAGDWLWPAIWLMPKDNVYGSWPASGEIDLVESRGNRNLMENGVNIGVEQVGNTLHFGPYPGLNGYETAHFRRNSGIGNGFNRGFHRYQLEWTPDSIKFYVDGILTGTVDASTGFWDRGNFAARAPGTDNPWRYGSRMAPFDQEFYLILNLAVGGTNFFPDNASNPGGKPWHNQSPQAATDFWNGRNQWLNTWNLNVDFSREASLQVDYVRVWAL
;
A
#
# COMPACT_ATOMS: atom_id res chain seq x y z
N TYR A 1 -9.04 11.64 -11.34
CA TYR A 1 -8.37 10.54 -12.08
C TYR A 1 -6.86 10.78 -12.04
N GLY A 2 -6.05 9.74 -11.83
CA GLY A 2 -4.59 9.89 -11.70
C GLY A 2 -3.83 8.66 -12.18
N ARG A 3 -2.60 8.87 -12.65
CA ARG A 3 -1.74 7.81 -13.15
C ARG A 3 -0.28 8.12 -12.84
N VAL A 4 0.41 7.11 -12.31
CA VAL A 4 1.85 7.13 -12.09
C VAL A 4 2.48 6.02 -12.91
N SER A 5 3.55 6.34 -13.63
CA SER A 5 4.42 5.32 -14.23
C SER A 5 5.68 5.20 -13.40
N ALA A 6 5.87 4.02 -12.81
CA ALA A 6 6.97 3.77 -11.89
C ALA A 6 7.50 2.34 -12.04
N ARG A 7 8.76 2.15 -11.69
CA ARG A 7 9.39 0.84 -11.52
C ARG A 7 9.61 0.62 -10.03
N MET A 8 9.08 -0.49 -9.50
CA MET A 8 9.27 -0.82 -8.10
C MET A 8 10.73 -1.21 -7.82
N PRO A 9 11.29 -0.83 -6.67
CA PRO A 9 12.63 -1.27 -6.28
C PRO A 9 12.67 -2.76 -5.98
N ALA A 10 13.88 -3.33 -6.07
CA ALA A 10 14.19 -4.69 -5.69
C ALA A 10 15.40 -4.73 -4.74
N GLY A 11 15.20 -5.42 -3.63
CA GLY A 11 16.10 -5.49 -2.48
C GLY A 11 15.31 -5.97 -1.28
N ASP A 12 15.93 -6.80 -0.45
CA ASP A 12 15.23 -7.40 0.66
C ASP A 12 14.79 -6.35 1.67
N TRP A 13 13.54 -6.46 2.13
CA TRP A 13 12.93 -5.58 3.14
C TRP A 13 12.70 -4.13 2.70
N LEU A 14 12.73 -3.87 1.40
CA LEU A 14 12.27 -2.59 0.84
C LEU A 14 10.74 -2.57 0.75
N TRP A 15 10.14 -1.45 1.16
CA TRP A 15 8.70 -1.19 1.13
C TRP A 15 8.44 0.10 0.34
N PRO A 16 8.38 0.04 -0.99
CA PRO A 16 7.92 1.14 -1.83
C PRO A 16 6.42 1.37 -1.67
N ALA A 17 6.01 2.63 -1.64
CA ALA A 17 4.61 3.01 -1.74
C ALA A 17 4.42 4.27 -2.59
N ILE A 18 3.32 4.27 -3.34
CA ILE A 18 2.72 5.42 -4.00
C ILE A 18 1.31 5.51 -3.45
N TRP A 19 1.02 6.54 -2.69
CA TRP A 19 -0.16 6.60 -1.85
C TRP A 19 -0.62 8.04 -1.67
N LEU A 20 -1.79 8.22 -1.10
CA LEU A 20 -2.41 9.52 -0.91
C LEU A 20 -2.92 9.67 0.51
N MET A 21 -2.65 10.84 1.10
CA MET A 21 -3.15 11.25 2.41
C MET A 21 -4.02 12.50 2.29
N PRO A 22 -5.05 12.66 3.13
CA PRO A 22 -5.90 13.84 3.10
C PRO A 22 -5.08 15.10 3.34
N LYS A 23 -5.40 16.17 2.59
CA LYS A 23 -4.81 17.49 2.80
C LYS A 23 -5.16 18.03 4.18
N ASP A 24 -6.41 17.85 4.58
CA ASP A 24 -6.97 18.27 5.85
C ASP A 24 -7.69 17.10 6.53
N ASN A 25 -7.51 16.96 7.84
CA ASN A 25 -8.16 15.90 8.64
C ASN A 25 -9.61 16.26 9.01
N VAL A 26 -10.46 16.48 8.00
CA VAL A 26 -11.85 16.98 8.14
C VAL A 26 -12.71 16.08 9.04
N TYR A 27 -12.51 14.76 8.98
CA TYR A 27 -13.31 13.77 9.70
C TYR A 27 -12.66 13.24 10.97
N GLY A 28 -11.48 13.76 11.33
CA GLY A 28 -10.69 13.31 12.48
C GLY A 28 -9.36 12.67 12.11
N SER A 29 -8.66 12.13 13.10
CA SER A 29 -7.37 11.45 12.92
C SER A 29 -7.50 10.18 12.08
N TRP A 30 -6.38 9.71 11.54
CA TRP A 30 -6.34 8.46 10.78
C TRP A 30 -7.03 7.29 11.51
N PRO A 31 -7.81 6.43 10.83
CA PRO A 31 -8.12 6.44 9.40
C PRO A 31 -9.42 7.19 9.08
N ALA A 32 -9.95 8.03 9.99
CA ALA A 32 -11.24 8.69 9.82
C ALA A 32 -11.27 9.67 8.65
N SER A 33 -10.15 10.30 8.32
CA SER A 33 -10.02 11.17 7.13
C SER A 33 -9.48 10.43 5.89
N GLY A 34 -9.32 9.12 5.96
CA GLY A 34 -8.94 8.26 4.84
C GLY A 34 -7.44 8.18 4.55
N GLU A 35 -7.07 7.17 3.79
CA GLU A 35 -5.77 6.98 3.12
C GLU A 35 -6.00 6.09 1.88
N ILE A 36 -5.34 6.41 0.77
CA ILE A 36 -5.46 5.66 -0.49
C ILE A 36 -4.08 5.14 -0.88
N ASP A 37 -3.88 3.84 -0.78
CA ASP A 37 -2.68 3.17 -1.28
C ASP A 37 -2.89 2.82 -2.75
N LEU A 38 -2.41 3.72 -3.64
CA LEU A 38 -2.43 3.48 -5.08
C LEU A 38 -1.52 2.31 -5.45
N VAL A 39 -0.40 2.11 -4.77
CA VAL A 39 0.36 0.86 -4.82
C VAL A 39 1.30 0.77 -3.64
N GLU A 40 1.30 -0.40 -3.00
CA GLU A 40 2.37 -0.86 -2.13
C GLU A 40 2.94 -2.18 -2.65
N SER A 41 4.23 -2.42 -2.48
CA SER A 41 4.83 -3.72 -2.78
C SER A 41 5.99 -4.02 -1.84
N ARG A 42 6.56 -5.22 -1.98
CA ARG A 42 7.77 -5.63 -1.25
C ARG A 42 8.91 -5.78 -2.25
N GLY A 43 10.10 -5.29 -1.93
CA GLY A 43 11.26 -5.37 -2.83
C GLY A 43 11.96 -6.72 -2.84
N ASN A 44 11.61 -7.64 -1.92
CA ASN A 44 12.22 -8.97 -1.87
C ASN A 44 12.00 -9.73 -3.18
N ARG A 45 13.07 -10.26 -3.77
CA ARG A 45 12.97 -10.98 -5.04
C ARG A 45 12.30 -12.36 -4.88
N ASN A 46 12.48 -12.98 -3.71
CA ASN A 46 12.08 -14.36 -3.44
C ASN A 46 11.31 -14.51 -2.12
N LEU A 47 10.51 -13.51 -1.75
CA LEU A 47 9.66 -13.60 -0.55
C LEU A 47 8.39 -14.38 -0.89
N MET A 48 8.31 -15.58 -0.37
CA MET A 48 7.26 -16.56 -0.66
C MET A 48 6.34 -16.74 0.55
N GLU A 49 5.03 -16.70 0.32
CA GLU A 49 4.03 -17.09 1.30
C GLU A 49 3.02 -18.02 0.62
N ASN A 50 2.79 -19.20 1.18
CA ASN A 50 1.84 -20.19 0.64
C ASN A 50 2.04 -20.51 -0.86
N GLY A 51 3.31 -20.55 -1.31
CA GLY A 51 3.67 -20.82 -2.71
C GLY A 51 3.54 -19.62 -3.66
N VAL A 52 3.15 -18.45 -3.16
CA VAL A 52 3.03 -17.20 -3.93
C VAL A 52 4.21 -16.28 -3.62
N ASN A 53 4.81 -15.68 -4.65
CA ASN A 53 5.79 -14.61 -4.45
C ASN A 53 5.04 -13.33 -4.07
N ILE A 54 5.11 -12.96 -2.80
CA ILE A 54 4.51 -11.73 -2.23
C ILE A 54 5.51 -10.56 -2.21
N GLY A 55 6.70 -10.78 -2.76
CA GLY A 55 7.78 -9.83 -2.99
C GLY A 55 7.52 -8.96 -4.22
N VAL A 56 8.53 -8.86 -5.09
CA VAL A 56 8.48 -8.03 -6.31
C VAL A 56 7.40 -8.44 -7.31
N GLU A 57 6.85 -9.65 -7.17
CA GLU A 57 5.80 -10.17 -8.06
C GLU A 57 4.39 -9.87 -7.58
N GLN A 58 4.21 -9.16 -6.47
CA GLN A 58 2.90 -8.76 -5.95
C GLN A 58 2.86 -7.28 -5.60
N VAL A 59 1.76 -6.64 -5.98
CA VAL A 59 1.40 -5.28 -5.55
C VAL A 59 0.05 -5.32 -4.85
N GLY A 60 -0.13 -4.40 -3.89
CA GLY A 60 -1.37 -4.18 -3.16
C GLY A 60 -1.97 -2.82 -3.47
N ASN A 61 -3.30 -2.75 -3.42
CA ASN A 61 -4.08 -1.51 -3.39
C ASN A 61 -4.94 -1.54 -2.12
N THR A 62 -5.05 -0.42 -1.42
CA THR A 62 -5.82 -0.38 -0.17
C THR A 62 -6.52 0.97 -0.03
N LEU A 63 -7.71 0.95 0.56
CA LEU A 63 -8.31 2.14 1.16
C LEU A 63 -8.37 1.93 2.67
N HIS A 64 -7.75 2.80 3.45
CA HIS A 64 -7.94 2.81 4.89
C HIS A 64 -9.03 3.82 5.26
N PHE A 65 -10.00 3.35 6.04
CA PHE A 65 -11.13 4.15 6.53
C PHE A 65 -11.66 3.52 7.82
N GLY A 66 -12.15 4.34 8.74
CA GLY A 66 -12.72 3.87 9.99
C GLY A 66 -12.75 4.97 11.04
N PRO A 67 -13.55 4.84 12.10
CA PRO A 67 -13.74 5.93 13.06
C PRO A 67 -12.50 6.27 13.89
N TYR A 68 -11.56 5.34 14.06
CA TYR A 68 -10.33 5.52 14.84
C TYR A 68 -9.31 4.39 14.53
N PRO A 69 -8.01 4.53 14.89
CA PRO A 69 -6.95 3.59 14.53
C PRO A 69 -7.23 2.11 14.84
N GLY A 70 -7.85 1.83 15.99
CA GLY A 70 -8.21 0.48 16.42
C GLY A 70 -9.35 -0.17 15.64
N LEU A 71 -10.02 0.57 14.74
CA LEU A 71 -11.13 0.07 13.93
C LEU A 71 -11.00 0.52 12.48
N ASN A 72 -9.94 0.05 11.84
CA ASN A 72 -9.77 0.20 10.40
C ASN A 72 -10.68 -0.80 9.65
N GLY A 73 -11.27 -0.38 8.53
CA GLY A 73 -12.15 -1.17 7.67
C GLY A 73 -11.52 -1.61 6.35
N TYR A 74 -10.21 -1.42 6.22
CA TYR A 74 -9.44 -1.68 4.99
C TYR A 74 -9.58 -3.09 4.43
N GLU A 75 -9.94 -4.09 5.25
CA GLU A 75 -10.08 -5.48 4.82
C GLU A 75 -11.15 -5.65 3.73
N THR A 76 -12.12 -4.73 3.70
CA THR A 76 -13.21 -4.71 2.69
C THR A 76 -12.86 -3.88 1.45
N ALA A 77 -11.64 -3.33 1.40
CA ALA A 77 -11.12 -2.46 0.34
C ALA A 77 -9.63 -2.70 0.05
N HIS A 78 -9.14 -3.91 0.32
CA HIS A 78 -7.78 -4.34 0.03
C HIS A 78 -7.77 -5.32 -1.14
N PHE A 79 -6.92 -5.05 -2.12
CA PHE A 79 -6.79 -5.85 -3.33
C PHE A 79 -5.32 -6.18 -3.57
N ARG A 80 -5.07 -7.32 -4.20
CA ARG A 80 -3.72 -7.75 -4.59
C ARG A 80 -3.71 -8.15 -6.04
N ARG A 81 -2.58 -7.87 -6.69
CA ARG A 81 -2.31 -8.35 -8.04
C ARG A 81 -0.92 -8.96 -8.10
N ASN A 82 -0.85 -10.17 -8.64
CA ASN A 82 0.40 -10.82 -8.98
C ASN A 82 0.75 -10.61 -10.45
N SER A 83 2.04 -10.45 -10.73
CA SER A 83 2.60 -10.52 -12.08
C SER A 83 2.77 -11.97 -12.53
N GLY A 84 3.24 -12.17 -13.76
CA GLY A 84 3.73 -13.48 -14.18
C GLY A 84 5.02 -13.86 -13.45
N ILE A 85 5.28 -15.16 -13.31
CA ILE A 85 6.50 -15.71 -12.70
C ILE A 85 7.72 -15.13 -13.41
N GLY A 86 8.66 -14.61 -12.63
CA GLY A 86 9.90 -13.99 -13.12
C GLY A 86 9.70 -12.61 -13.74
N ASN A 87 8.47 -12.10 -13.83
CA ASN A 87 8.12 -10.82 -14.46
C ASN A 87 7.58 -9.80 -13.44
N GLY A 88 8.24 -9.72 -12.28
CA GLY A 88 7.87 -8.82 -11.19
C GLY A 88 7.79 -7.35 -11.58
N PHE A 89 7.08 -6.57 -10.76
CA PHE A 89 6.88 -5.12 -10.92
C PHE A 89 8.17 -4.30 -10.76
N ASN A 90 9.26 -4.96 -10.41
CA ASN A 90 10.61 -4.40 -10.43
C ASN A 90 11.27 -4.45 -11.82
N ARG A 91 10.61 -4.99 -12.84
CA ARG A 91 11.15 -5.11 -14.21
C ARG A 91 10.53 -4.07 -15.14
N GLY A 92 11.21 -2.94 -15.26
CA GLY A 92 10.76 -1.86 -16.12
C GLY A 92 9.65 -1.03 -15.49
N PHE A 93 9.11 -0.08 -16.25
CA PHE A 93 8.07 0.81 -15.76
C PHE A 93 6.69 0.18 -15.95
N HIS A 94 5.90 0.22 -14.88
CA HIS A 94 4.51 -0.20 -14.85
C HIS A 94 3.60 1.02 -14.66
N ARG A 95 2.34 0.90 -15.07
CA ARG A 95 1.31 1.94 -14.91
C ARG A 95 0.41 1.63 -13.73
N TYR A 96 0.44 2.49 -12.71
CA TYR A 96 -0.48 2.47 -11.58
C TYR A 96 -1.50 3.59 -11.76
N GLN A 97 -2.79 3.27 -11.73
CA GLN A 97 -3.84 4.22 -12.09
C GLN A 97 -5.01 4.16 -11.10
N LEU A 98 -5.48 5.34 -10.74
CA LEU A 98 -6.63 5.59 -9.88
C LEU A 98 -7.73 6.27 -10.71
N GLU A 99 -8.86 5.60 -10.87
CA GLU A 99 -10.10 6.24 -11.27
C GLU A 99 -10.91 6.53 -10.01
N TRP A 100 -11.18 7.81 -9.76
CA TRP A 100 -11.86 8.28 -8.57
C TRP A 100 -12.97 9.20 -9.02
N THR A 101 -14.21 8.77 -8.75
CA THR A 101 -15.45 9.46 -9.10
C THR A 101 -16.30 9.65 -7.84
N PRO A 102 -17.40 10.42 -7.89
CA PRO A 102 -18.32 10.53 -6.76
C PRO A 102 -18.97 9.20 -6.32
N ASP A 103 -18.94 8.17 -7.18
CA ASP A 103 -19.64 6.90 -6.94
C ASP A 103 -18.70 5.71 -6.71
N SER A 104 -17.44 5.77 -7.18
CA SER A 104 -16.50 4.65 -7.04
C SER A 104 -15.03 5.08 -7.03
N ILE A 105 -14.19 4.24 -6.44
CA ILE A 105 -12.73 4.24 -6.60
C ILE A 105 -12.33 2.93 -7.27
N LYS A 106 -11.56 3.00 -8.36
CA LYS A 106 -11.03 1.84 -9.07
C LYS A 106 -9.53 1.93 -9.23
N PHE A 107 -8.87 0.81 -8.98
CA PHE A 107 -7.43 0.66 -9.12
C PHE A 107 -7.10 -0.15 -10.37
N TYR A 108 -6.08 0.28 -11.11
CA TYR A 108 -5.56 -0.45 -12.25
C TYR A 108 -4.04 -0.56 -12.19
N VAL A 109 -3.54 -1.70 -12.63
CA VAL A 109 -2.11 -1.95 -12.86
C VAL A 109 -1.93 -2.41 -14.30
N ASP A 110 -1.14 -1.68 -15.08
CA ASP A 110 -0.92 -1.91 -16.52
C ASP A 110 -2.22 -1.95 -17.34
N GLY A 111 -3.20 -1.14 -16.94
CA GLY A 111 -4.52 -1.07 -17.58
C GLY A 111 -5.48 -2.19 -17.21
N ILE A 112 -5.05 -3.14 -16.36
CA ILE A 112 -5.90 -4.22 -15.86
C ILE A 112 -6.52 -3.77 -14.53
N LEU A 113 -7.85 -3.87 -14.43
CA LEU A 113 -8.58 -3.56 -13.20
C LEU A 113 -8.15 -4.51 -12.09
N THR A 114 -7.67 -3.98 -10.97
CA THR A 114 -7.27 -4.75 -9.79
C THR A 114 -8.38 -4.80 -8.74
N GLY A 115 -9.11 -3.70 -8.57
CA GLY A 115 -10.15 -3.60 -7.54
C GLY A 115 -11.09 -2.43 -7.77
N THR A 116 -12.32 -2.56 -7.30
CA THR A 116 -13.35 -1.52 -7.30
C THR A 116 -13.94 -1.40 -5.91
N VAL A 117 -14.07 -0.17 -5.44
CA VAL A 117 -14.76 0.19 -4.21
C VAL A 117 -15.85 1.18 -4.56
N ASP A 118 -17.09 0.71 -4.60
CA ASP A 118 -18.26 1.58 -4.76
C ASP A 118 -18.61 2.24 -3.44
N ALA A 119 -19.00 3.51 -3.50
CA ALA A 119 -19.55 4.22 -2.36
C ALA A 119 -20.86 3.56 -1.91
N SER A 120 -21.73 3.14 -2.84
CA SER A 120 -23.01 2.45 -2.55
C SER A 120 -23.79 3.09 -1.38
N THR A 121 -23.83 2.46 -0.21
CA THR A 121 -24.49 2.93 1.01
C THR A 121 -23.61 3.80 1.91
N GLY A 122 -22.32 3.93 1.59
CA GLY A 122 -21.31 4.71 2.30
C GLY A 122 -20.25 3.83 2.97
N PHE A 123 -19.11 4.43 3.32
CA PHE A 123 -18.00 3.71 3.96
C PHE A 123 -18.32 3.24 5.39
N TRP A 124 -19.29 3.87 6.06
CA TRP A 124 -19.74 3.44 7.39
C TRP A 124 -20.35 2.03 7.36
N ASP A 125 -21.24 1.82 6.39
CA ASP A 125 -21.93 0.56 6.18
C ASP A 125 -20.97 -0.49 5.59
N ARG A 126 -20.10 -0.10 4.65
CA ARG A 126 -19.05 -0.97 4.10
C ARG A 126 -18.18 -1.57 5.21
N GLY A 127 -17.76 -0.75 6.18
CA GLY A 127 -16.96 -1.20 7.31
C GLY A 127 -17.75 -1.99 8.36
N ASN A 128 -19.08 -2.05 8.24
CA ASN A 128 -20.02 -2.59 9.23
C ASN A 128 -19.80 -2.00 10.63
N PHE A 129 -19.50 -0.70 10.72
CA PHE A 129 -19.06 -0.09 11.98
C PHE A 129 -20.17 0.07 13.01
N ALA A 130 -21.44 0.18 12.58
CA ALA A 130 -22.58 0.19 13.51
C ALA A 130 -22.62 -1.09 14.39
N ALA A 131 -22.28 -2.25 13.82
CA ALA A 131 -22.24 -3.51 14.54
C ALA A 131 -20.89 -3.75 15.25
N ARG A 132 -19.77 -3.34 14.63
CA ARG A 132 -18.42 -3.55 15.19
C ARG A 132 -18.09 -2.58 16.33
N ALA A 133 -18.72 -1.41 16.37
CA ALA A 133 -18.53 -0.41 17.41
C ALA A 133 -19.86 0.28 17.78
N PRO A 134 -20.79 -0.44 18.42
CA PRO A 134 -22.06 0.14 18.86
C PRO A 134 -21.86 1.37 19.74
N GLY A 135 -22.64 2.42 19.51
CA GLY A 135 -22.53 3.69 20.25
C GLY A 135 -21.40 4.61 19.79
N THR A 136 -20.62 4.22 18.79
CA THR A 136 -19.66 5.12 18.14
C THR A 136 -20.38 5.98 17.11
N ASP A 137 -20.14 7.30 17.19
CA ASP A 137 -20.62 8.26 16.22
C ASP A 137 -20.01 8.02 14.84
N ASN A 138 -20.85 8.02 13.79
CA ASN A 138 -20.37 8.00 12.41
C ASN A 138 -19.68 9.34 12.09
N PRO A 139 -18.35 9.37 11.84
CA PRO A 139 -17.63 10.62 11.52
C PRO A 139 -18.06 11.21 10.17
N TRP A 140 -18.63 10.40 9.29
CA TRP A 140 -19.00 10.77 7.92
C TRP A 140 -20.46 11.18 7.76
N ARG A 141 -21.20 11.34 8.87
CA ARG A 141 -22.65 11.63 8.86
C ARG A 141 -23.06 12.91 8.12
N TYR A 142 -22.13 13.85 7.92
CA TYR A 142 -22.33 15.09 7.15
C TYR A 142 -21.51 15.13 5.86
N GLY A 143 -20.75 14.08 5.56
CA GLY A 143 -20.01 13.93 4.32
C GLY A 143 -20.88 13.41 3.19
N SER A 144 -20.30 13.32 2.00
CA SER A 144 -20.92 12.60 0.90
C SER A 144 -20.85 11.08 1.13
N ARG A 145 -21.51 10.30 0.27
CA ARG A 145 -21.36 8.82 0.30
C ARG A 145 -19.92 8.35 0.06
N MET A 146 -19.09 9.20 -0.54
CA MET A 146 -17.68 8.91 -0.79
C MET A 146 -16.79 9.28 0.40
N ALA A 147 -17.30 9.95 1.43
CA ALA A 147 -16.54 10.21 2.66
C ALA A 147 -15.98 8.90 3.25
N PRO A 148 -14.68 8.85 3.61
CA PRO A 148 -13.78 9.99 3.77
C PRO A 148 -13.05 10.47 2.50
N PHE A 149 -13.23 9.79 1.38
CA PHE A 149 -12.58 10.08 0.10
C PHE A 149 -13.35 11.12 -0.72
N ASP A 150 -13.85 12.15 -0.07
CA ASP A 150 -14.54 13.28 -0.71
C ASP A 150 -13.86 14.62 -0.43
N GLN A 151 -12.63 14.57 0.07
CA GLN A 151 -11.75 15.71 0.32
C GLN A 151 -10.56 15.73 -0.66
N GLU A 152 -9.76 16.80 -0.62
CA GLU A 152 -8.49 16.86 -1.35
C GLU A 152 -7.43 16.00 -0.66
N PHE A 153 -6.59 15.33 -1.46
CA PHE A 153 -5.51 14.48 -0.98
C PHE A 153 -4.16 14.89 -1.61
N TYR A 154 -3.08 14.78 -0.85
CA TYR A 154 -1.71 14.87 -1.36
C TYR A 154 -1.22 13.52 -1.87
N LEU A 155 -0.52 13.52 -3.02
CA LEU A 155 0.22 12.36 -3.50
C LEU A 155 1.57 12.25 -2.79
N ILE A 156 1.89 11.05 -2.30
CA ILE A 156 3.14 10.73 -1.61
C ILE A 156 3.85 9.61 -2.40
N LEU A 157 5.17 9.78 -2.57
CA LEU A 157 6.08 8.81 -3.15
C LEU A 157 7.14 8.52 -2.09
N ASN A 158 7.24 7.29 -1.62
CA ASN A 158 8.25 6.92 -0.63
C ASN A 158 8.80 5.51 -0.83
N LEU A 159 9.92 5.28 -0.16
CA LEU A 159 10.56 3.99 -0.01
C LEU A 159 10.93 3.81 1.46
N ALA A 160 10.14 3.03 2.18
CA ALA A 160 10.43 2.61 3.54
C ALA A 160 11.29 1.33 3.54
N VAL A 161 11.86 0.99 4.70
CA VAL A 161 12.67 -0.21 4.89
C VAL A 161 12.32 -0.88 6.21
N GLY A 162 12.23 -2.21 6.21
CA GLY A 162 11.80 -2.97 7.38
C GLY A 162 10.34 -2.67 7.76
N GLY A 163 10.08 -2.51 9.06
CA GLY A 163 8.75 -2.24 9.60
C GLY A 163 8.10 -3.46 10.26
N THR A 164 7.00 -3.21 10.98
CA THR A 164 6.20 -4.25 11.63
C THR A 164 4.90 -4.44 10.85
N ASN A 165 4.43 -5.68 10.74
CA ASN A 165 3.19 -6.10 10.05
C ASN A 165 3.25 -6.22 8.53
N PHE A 166 4.02 -5.38 7.82
CA PHE A 166 4.02 -5.43 6.34
C PHE A 166 4.73 -6.68 5.77
N PHE A 167 5.81 -7.13 6.41
CA PHE A 167 6.52 -8.37 6.08
C PHE A 167 6.02 -9.50 7.00
N PRO A 168 5.34 -10.54 6.49
CA PRO A 168 4.82 -11.63 7.34
C PRO A 168 5.95 -12.44 7.99
N ASP A 169 5.74 -12.90 9.23
CA ASP A 169 6.73 -13.72 9.96
C ASP A 169 6.80 -15.17 9.43
N ASN A 170 5.71 -15.65 8.82
CA ASN A 170 5.58 -16.97 8.22
C ASN A 170 6.01 -17.02 6.74
N ALA A 171 6.41 -15.89 6.15
CA ALA A 171 6.94 -15.87 4.79
C ALA A 171 8.39 -16.37 4.75
N SER A 172 8.75 -17.05 3.67
CA SER A 172 10.11 -17.55 3.44
C SER A 172 10.84 -16.63 2.47
N ASN A 173 12.06 -16.22 2.82
CA ASN A 173 12.98 -15.50 1.95
C ASN A 173 14.38 -16.11 2.13
N PRO A 174 15.22 -16.19 1.09
CA PRO A 174 16.62 -16.56 1.25
C PRO A 174 17.29 -15.70 2.34
N GLY A 175 18.00 -16.36 3.26
CA GLY A 175 18.59 -15.68 4.43
C GLY A 175 17.64 -15.44 5.61
N GLY A 176 16.33 -15.61 5.43
CA GLY A 176 15.32 -15.44 6.47
C GLY A 176 15.04 -13.97 6.84
N LYS A 177 13.94 -13.74 7.56
CA LYS A 177 13.62 -12.43 8.12
C LYS A 177 14.36 -12.23 9.46
N PRO A 178 15.18 -11.18 9.63
CA PRO A 178 15.99 -11.03 10.84
C PRO A 178 15.24 -10.48 12.08
N TRP A 179 13.97 -10.12 11.96
CA TRP A 179 13.15 -9.61 13.07
C TRP A 179 11.77 -10.27 13.09
N HIS A 180 11.14 -10.26 14.26
CA HIS A 180 9.74 -10.65 14.43
C HIS A 180 8.83 -9.43 14.52
N ASN A 181 7.61 -9.51 13.97
CA ASN A 181 6.66 -8.40 13.98
C ASN A 181 6.22 -7.99 15.39
N GLN A 182 6.27 -8.92 16.35
CA GLN A 182 5.92 -8.67 17.74
C GLN A 182 7.12 -8.31 18.63
N SER A 183 8.35 -8.25 18.06
CA SER A 183 9.54 -7.90 18.82
C SER A 183 9.49 -6.41 19.22
N PRO A 184 9.63 -6.06 20.51
CA PRO A 184 9.79 -4.67 20.93
C PRO A 184 11.14 -4.09 20.47
N GLN A 185 12.05 -4.93 19.97
CA GLN A 185 13.33 -4.54 19.38
C GLN A 185 13.37 -4.73 17.85
N ALA A 186 12.22 -4.86 17.19
CA ALA A 186 12.13 -5.18 15.76
C ALA A 186 13.05 -4.31 14.87
N ALA A 187 13.14 -3.00 15.12
CA ALA A 187 14.02 -2.11 14.37
C ALA A 187 15.52 -2.39 14.63
N THR A 188 15.89 -2.71 15.86
CA THR A 188 17.25 -3.10 16.24
C THR A 188 17.62 -4.46 15.63
N ASP A 189 16.70 -5.42 15.69
CA ASP A 189 16.88 -6.77 15.13
C ASP A 189 17.04 -6.69 13.59
N PHE A 190 16.21 -5.87 12.93
CA PHE A 190 16.33 -5.55 11.53
C PHE A 190 17.72 -5.00 11.17
N TRP A 191 18.22 -4.02 11.93
CA TRP A 191 19.53 -3.42 11.71
C TRP A 191 20.70 -4.39 11.99
N ASN A 192 20.59 -5.21 13.02
CA ASN A 192 21.60 -6.22 13.33
C ASN A 192 21.69 -7.29 12.24
N GLY A 193 20.57 -7.60 11.57
CA GLY A 193 20.50 -8.49 10.41
C GLY A 193 21.07 -7.92 9.11
N ARG A 194 21.54 -6.66 9.06
CA ARG A 194 21.93 -5.98 7.81
C ARG A 194 22.93 -6.72 6.93
N ASN A 195 23.83 -7.51 7.51
CA ASN A 195 24.78 -8.29 6.71
C ASN A 195 24.09 -9.36 5.83
N GLN A 196 22.86 -9.76 6.18
CA GLN A 196 22.04 -10.69 5.40
C GLN A 196 21.35 -10.00 4.21
N TRP A 197 20.89 -8.76 4.37
CA TRP A 197 20.01 -8.11 3.40
C TRP A 197 20.63 -6.91 2.66
N LEU A 198 21.59 -6.19 3.24
CA LEU A 198 22.11 -4.95 2.66
C LEU A 198 22.78 -5.17 1.30
N ASN A 199 23.45 -6.31 1.14
CA ASN A 199 24.08 -6.67 -0.13
C ASN A 199 23.06 -6.90 -1.25
N THR A 200 21.80 -7.24 -0.92
CA THR A 200 20.73 -7.45 -1.92
C THR A 200 20.24 -6.16 -2.57
N TRP A 201 20.60 -5.00 -1.99
CA TRP A 201 20.27 -3.67 -2.51
C TRP A 201 21.28 -3.21 -3.58
N ASN A 202 22.40 -3.92 -3.74
CA ASN A 202 23.42 -3.63 -4.75
C ASN A 202 23.85 -2.15 -4.76
N LEU A 203 24.11 -1.57 -3.59
CA LEU A 203 24.33 -0.12 -3.43
C LEU A 203 25.48 0.44 -4.30
N ASN A 204 26.45 -0.39 -4.63
CA ASN A 204 27.63 0.00 -5.42
C ASN A 204 27.48 -0.31 -6.92
N VAL A 205 26.32 -0.79 -7.38
CA VAL A 205 26.05 -1.15 -8.77
C VAL A 205 25.03 -0.19 -9.35
N ASP A 206 25.31 0.39 -10.52
CA ASP A 206 24.39 1.27 -11.26
C ASP A 206 23.72 2.32 -10.35
N PHE A 207 24.51 2.96 -9.48
CA PHE A 207 24.02 3.96 -8.52
C PHE A 207 22.82 3.49 -7.67
N SER A 208 22.78 2.21 -7.28
CA SER A 208 21.69 1.59 -6.52
C SER A 208 20.32 1.66 -7.22
N ARG A 209 20.31 1.81 -8.55
CA ARG A 209 19.09 2.02 -9.34
C ARG A 209 18.07 0.90 -9.15
N GLU A 210 18.51 -0.35 -9.00
CA GLU A 210 17.60 -1.46 -8.72
C GLU A 210 16.88 -1.33 -7.38
N ALA A 211 17.53 -0.81 -6.35
CA ALA A 211 16.95 -0.61 -5.01
C ALA A 211 16.20 0.72 -4.88
N SER A 212 16.12 1.52 -5.95
CA SER A 212 15.47 2.83 -5.95
C SER A 212 14.06 2.76 -6.52
N LEU A 213 13.09 3.43 -5.90
CA LEU A 213 11.81 3.72 -6.55
C LEU A 213 12.06 4.71 -7.68
N GLN A 214 11.79 4.29 -8.91
CA GLN A 214 12.00 5.11 -10.10
C GLN A 214 10.65 5.54 -10.66
N VAL A 215 10.46 6.83 -10.85
CA VAL A 215 9.24 7.41 -11.41
C VAL A 215 9.56 8.04 -12.75
N ASP A 216 8.84 7.61 -13.79
CA ASP A 216 8.93 8.19 -15.13
C ASP A 216 8.04 9.44 -15.22
N TYR A 217 6.77 9.30 -14.86
CA TYR A 217 5.85 10.44 -14.77
C TYR A 217 4.74 10.25 -13.75
N VAL A 218 4.20 11.39 -13.33
CA VAL A 218 2.93 11.52 -12.63
C VAL A 218 2.00 12.36 -13.51
N ARG A 219 0.76 11.92 -13.70
CA ARG A 219 -0.28 12.68 -14.39
C ARG A 219 -1.57 12.64 -13.59
N VAL A 220 -2.20 13.80 -13.45
CA VAL A 220 -3.46 13.99 -12.72
C VAL A 220 -4.43 14.73 -13.63
N TRP A 221 -5.69 14.30 -13.60
CA TRP A 221 -6.75 14.89 -14.40
C TRP A 221 -8.01 15.04 -13.54
N ALA A 222 -8.67 16.17 -13.70
CA ALA A 222 -10.05 16.38 -13.27
C ALA A 222 -11.01 15.98 -14.39
N LEU A 223 -12.22 15.57 -14.01
CA LEU A 223 -13.35 15.42 -14.94
C LEU A 223 -13.97 16.78 -15.24
#